data_AF-A0A536TNV3-F1
#
_entry.id   AF-A0A536TNV3-F1
#
_cell.length_a   1.000
_cell.length_b   1.000
_cell.length_c   1.000
_cell.angle_alpha   90.00
_cell.angle_beta   90.00
_cell.angle_gamma   90.00
#
_symmetry.space_group_name_H-M   'P 1'
#
loop_
_entity.id
_entity.type
_entity.pdbx_description
1 polymer ?
#
loop_
_entity_poly.entity_id
_entity_poly.type
_entity_poly.pdbx_seq_one_letter_code
_entity_poly.pdbx_strand_id
1 'polypeptide(L)'
;MVKNHADADDGWLEQALEADAREHAAAYVTDDGFTAKVMARLPAPATLPAWRRPVLALLWLIAGSAVAVALPELFYDVFRNLVAMVVGQPLTLSRIAVVIILLGATTWSTVVYAMRAE
;
A
#
# COMPACT_ATOMS: atom_id res chain seq x y z
N MET A 1 21.63 20.87 11.57
CA MET A 1 20.99 19.92 12.49
C MET A 1 19.61 19.62 11.94
N VAL A 2 19.52 18.65 11.02
CA VAL A 2 18.27 18.28 10.33
C VAL A 2 17.54 17.30 11.24
N LYS A 3 16.40 17.71 11.80
CA LYS A 3 15.49 16.79 12.51
C LYS A 3 14.88 15.87 11.46
N ASN A 4 15.33 14.61 11.42
CA ASN A 4 14.69 13.56 10.66
C ASN A 4 13.29 13.35 11.24
N HIS A 5 12.25 13.64 10.48
CA HIS A 5 10.85 13.39 10.86
C HIS A 5 10.48 11.89 10.91
N ALA A 6 11.47 10.99 10.85
CA ALA A 6 11.30 9.55 11.04
C ALA A 6 11.27 9.14 12.53
N ASP A 7 11.61 10.05 13.46
CA ASP A 7 11.58 9.78 14.90
C ASP A 7 10.18 9.94 15.55
N ALA A 8 9.14 10.27 14.76
CA ALA A 8 7.77 10.52 15.26
C ALA A 8 6.82 9.34 15.03
N ASP A 9 7.35 8.14 14.78
CA ASP A 9 6.61 6.90 15.00
C ASP A 9 7.02 6.44 16.41
N ASP A 10 6.37 7.01 17.42
CA ASP A 10 6.77 7.03 18.85
C ASP A 10 6.74 5.63 19.52
N GLY A 11 6.95 4.54 18.78
CA GLY A 11 6.97 3.16 19.27
C GLY A 11 5.70 2.76 20.03
N TRP A 12 4.65 3.57 19.98
CA TRP A 12 3.47 3.42 20.83
C TRP A 12 2.69 2.17 20.42
N LEU A 13 2.70 1.85 19.13
CA LEU A 13 2.12 0.63 18.59
C LEU A 13 2.87 -0.60 19.12
N GLU A 14 4.20 -0.56 19.10
CA GLU A 14 5.06 -1.64 19.62
C GLU A 14 4.83 -1.84 21.12
N GLN A 15 4.73 -0.74 21.88
CA GLN A 15 4.43 -0.78 23.31
C GLN A 15 3.03 -1.32 23.61
N ALA A 16 2.02 -0.96 22.81
CA ALA A 16 0.67 -1.47 22.93
C ALA A 16 0.60 -2.97 22.62
N LEU A 17 1.31 -3.41 21.58
CA LEU A 17 1.42 -4.83 21.21
C LEU A 17 2.17 -5.64 22.29
N GLU A 18 3.24 -5.10 22.87
CA GLU A 18 3.96 -5.75 23.98
C GLU A 18 3.14 -5.84 25.27
N ALA A 19 2.30 -4.83 25.54
CA ALA A 19 1.41 -4.83 26.70
C ALA A 19 0.32 -5.91 26.55
N ASP A 20 -0.31 -5.97 25.37
CA ASP A 20 -1.31 -6.99 25.03
C ASP A 20 -0.72 -8.41 25.04
N ALA A 21 0.48 -8.58 24.47
CA ALA A 21 1.22 -9.83 24.48
C ALA A 21 1.49 -10.35 25.90
N ARG A 22 1.77 -9.44 26.85
CA ARG A 22 1.99 -9.78 28.26
C ARG A 22 0.70 -10.08 29.00
N GLU A 23 -0.37 -9.31 28.74
CA GLU A 23 -1.68 -9.51 29.36
C GLU A 23 -2.31 -10.85 28.97
N HIS A 24 -2.18 -11.23 27.70
CA HIS A 24 -2.72 -12.47 27.16
C HIS A 24 -1.65 -13.57 26.97
N ALA A 25 -0.49 -13.44 27.61
CA ALA A 25 0.64 -14.39 27.48
C ALA A 25 0.24 -15.86 27.76
N ALA A 26 -0.70 -16.09 28.67
CA ALA A 26 -1.20 -17.42 28.99
C ALA A 26 -2.15 -18.02 27.92
N ALA A 27 -2.70 -17.18 27.04
CA ALA A 27 -3.53 -17.58 25.91
C ALA A 27 -2.74 -17.67 24.59
N TYR A 28 -1.55 -17.06 24.53
CA TYR A 28 -0.64 -17.18 23.40
C TYR A 28 0.16 -18.48 23.46
N VAL A 29 0.05 -19.30 22.42
CA VAL A 29 0.89 -20.49 22.25
C VAL A 29 2.29 -20.03 21.84
N THR A 30 3.32 -20.44 22.59
CA THR A 30 4.71 -20.20 22.23
C THR A 30 4.99 -20.86 20.88
N ASP A 31 5.53 -20.10 19.93
CA ASP A 31 5.81 -20.64 18.61
C ASP A 31 6.82 -21.79 18.68
N ASP A 32 7.75 -21.84 19.66
CA ASP A 32 8.73 -22.94 19.86
C ASP A 32 9.43 -23.44 18.56
N GLY A 33 9.57 -22.52 17.60
CA GLY A 33 10.07 -22.81 16.26
C GLY A 33 9.16 -23.72 15.42
N PHE A 34 7.90 -23.89 15.78
CA PHE A 34 6.84 -24.53 15.01
C PHE A 34 6.68 -23.83 13.67
N THR A 35 6.48 -22.51 13.63
CA THR A 35 6.39 -21.77 12.37
C THR A 35 7.66 -21.95 11.55
N ALA A 36 8.84 -21.88 12.17
CA ALA A 36 10.10 -22.13 11.46
C ALA A 36 10.19 -23.56 10.87
N LYS A 37 9.78 -24.58 11.64
CA LYS A 37 9.75 -26.00 11.22
C LYS A 37 8.68 -26.28 10.16
N VAL A 38 7.59 -25.53 10.17
CA VAL A 38 6.51 -25.60 9.16
C VAL A 38 6.99 -24.93 7.88
N MET A 39 7.49 -23.70 7.96
CA MET A 39 8.01 -22.95 6.81
C MET A 39 9.19 -23.67 6.13
N ALA A 40 10.06 -24.33 6.90
CA ALA A 40 11.15 -25.14 6.35
C ALA A 40 10.69 -26.40 5.63
N ARG A 41 9.48 -26.89 5.90
CA ARG A 41 8.86 -28.03 5.22
C ARG A 41 7.97 -27.62 4.05
N LEU A 42 7.67 -26.33 3.91
CA LEU A 42 6.88 -25.86 2.78
C LEU A 42 7.68 -26.04 1.49
N PRO A 43 7.02 -26.51 0.40
CA PRO A 43 7.67 -26.59 -0.89
C PRO A 43 8.13 -25.20 -1.31
N ALA A 44 9.27 -25.14 -2.01
CA ALA A 44 9.84 -23.90 -2.50
C ALA A 44 8.76 -23.08 -3.23
N PRO A 45 8.62 -21.77 -2.92
CA PRO A 45 7.58 -20.96 -3.51
C PRO A 45 7.71 -21.02 -5.03
N ALA A 46 6.63 -21.40 -5.70
CA ALA A 46 6.62 -21.56 -7.14
C ALA A 46 7.12 -20.27 -7.80
N THR A 47 8.19 -20.38 -8.59
CA THR A 47 8.72 -19.24 -9.33
C THR A 47 7.66 -18.81 -10.34
N LEU A 48 7.06 -17.65 -10.10
CA LEU A 48 6.01 -17.11 -10.95
C LEU A 48 6.57 -16.84 -12.36
N PRO A 49 5.79 -17.09 -13.44
CA PRO A 49 6.22 -16.81 -14.80
C PRO A 49 6.57 -15.34 -14.98
N ALA A 50 7.68 -15.05 -15.66
CA ALA A 50 8.14 -13.68 -15.90
C ALA A 50 7.10 -12.81 -16.66
N TRP A 51 6.25 -13.44 -17.46
CA TRP A 51 5.15 -12.80 -18.21
C TRP A 51 4.00 -12.30 -17.32
N ARG A 52 3.92 -12.70 -16.05
CA ARG A 52 2.90 -12.20 -15.12
C ARG A 52 3.01 -10.68 -14.94
N ARG A 53 4.24 -10.16 -14.79
CA ARG A 53 4.48 -8.72 -14.56
C ARG A 53 3.97 -7.84 -15.71
N PRO A 54 4.34 -8.08 -16.99
CA PRO A 54 3.81 -7.27 -18.08
C PRO A 54 2.30 -7.45 -18.26
N VAL A 55 1.73 -8.64 -18.01
CA VAL A 55 0.28 -8.85 -18.08
C VAL A 55 -0.46 -8.05 -17.01
N LEU A 56 0.04 -8.01 -15.77
CA LEU A 56 -0.56 -7.15 -14.74
C LEU A 56 -0.49 -5.68 -15.11
N ALA A 57 0.65 -5.22 -15.65
CA ALA A 57 0.77 -3.83 -16.11
C ALA A 57 -0.26 -3.52 -17.21
N LEU A 58 -0.46 -4.45 -18.16
CA LEU A 58 -1.46 -4.31 -19.21
C LEU A 58 -2.89 -4.26 -18.64
N LEU A 59 -3.22 -5.12 -17.68
CA LEU A 59 -4.53 -5.11 -17.02
C LEU A 59 -4.79 -3.80 -16.29
N TRP A 60 -3.78 -3.25 -15.61
CA TRP A 60 -3.89 -1.93 -14.97
C TRP A 60 -4.07 -0.80 -15.97
N LEU A 61 -3.40 -0.85 -17.12
CA LEU A 61 -3.62 0.13 -18.20
C LEU A 61 -5.03 0.06 -18.77
N ILE A 62 -5.55 -1.16 -18.98
CA ILE A 62 -6.92 -1.37 -19.45
C ILE A 62 -7.91 -0.86 -18.41
N ALA A 63 -7.71 -1.19 -17.13
CA ALA A 63 -8.57 -0.72 -16.04
C ALA A 63 -8.56 0.82 -15.93
N GLY A 64 -7.39 1.45 -15.95
CA GLY A 64 -7.27 2.91 -15.94
C GLY A 64 -7.96 3.56 -17.15
N SER A 65 -7.83 2.96 -18.32
CA SER A 65 -8.49 3.42 -19.54
C SER A 65 -10.01 3.24 -19.49
N ALA A 66 -10.49 2.13 -18.95
CA ALA A 66 -11.91 1.87 -18.74
C ALA A 66 -12.53 2.89 -17.77
N VAL A 67 -11.83 3.23 -16.68
CA VAL A 67 -12.26 4.29 -15.75
C VAL A 67 -12.32 5.64 -16.45
N ALA A 68 -11.31 5.99 -17.25
CA ALA A 68 -11.29 7.24 -18.00
C ALA A 68 -12.45 7.36 -18.99
N VAL A 69 -12.84 6.25 -19.64
CA VAL A 69 -14.00 6.20 -20.55
C VAL A 69 -15.32 6.25 -19.79
N ALA A 70 -15.42 5.56 -18.65
CA ALA A 70 -16.65 5.52 -17.85
C ALA A 70 -16.93 6.85 -17.12
N LEU A 71 -15.89 7.59 -16.76
CA LEU A 71 -15.96 8.84 -16.00
C LEU A 71 -15.16 9.96 -16.69
N PRO A 72 -15.60 10.42 -17.87
CA PRO A 72 -14.82 11.33 -18.71
C PRO A 72 -14.62 12.70 -18.05
N GLU A 73 -15.65 13.27 -17.42
CA GLU A 73 -15.55 14.58 -16.75
C GLU A 73 -14.51 14.59 -15.63
N LEU A 74 -14.53 13.57 -14.76
CA LEU A 74 -13.54 13.42 -13.68
C LEU A 74 -12.13 13.22 -14.24
N PHE A 75 -11.98 12.46 -15.32
CA PHE A 75 -10.69 12.29 -15.98
C PHE A 75 -10.16 13.61 -16.54
N TYR A 76 -10.99 14.37 -17.25
CA TYR A 76 -10.58 15.65 -17.83
C TYR A 76 -10.25 16.70 -16.77
N ASP A 77 -11.00 16.77 -15.68
CA ASP A 77 -10.71 17.68 -14.57
C ASP A 77 -9.38 17.36 -13.90
N VAL A 78 -9.13 16.07 -13.61
CA VAL A 78 -7.86 15.61 -13.02
C VAL A 78 -6.70 15.84 -13.99
N PHE A 79 -6.87 15.49 -15.27
CA PHE A 79 -5.85 15.67 -16.31
C PHE A 79 -5.51 17.15 -16.52
N ARG A 80 -6.52 18.01 -16.63
CA ARG A 80 -6.33 19.45 -16.79
C ARG A 80 -5.61 20.06 -15.59
N ASN A 81 -5.99 19.67 -14.37
CA ASN A 81 -5.32 20.12 -13.15
C ASN A 81 -3.87 19.62 -13.07
N LEU A 82 -3.60 18.38 -13.50
CA LEU A 82 -2.24 17.84 -13.60
C LEU A 82 -1.39 18.64 -14.59
N VAL A 83 -1.90 18.89 -15.80
CA VAL A 83 -1.21 19.70 -16.82
C VAL A 83 -1.00 21.12 -16.32
N ALA A 84 -2.01 21.74 -15.72
CA ALA A 84 -1.90 23.08 -15.14
C ALA A 84 -0.87 23.14 -14.00
N MET A 85 -0.74 22.07 -13.20
CA MET A 85 0.27 21.96 -12.15
C MET A 85 1.68 21.79 -12.73
N VAL A 86 1.83 21.01 -13.81
CA VAL A 86 3.11 20.78 -14.50
C VAL A 86 3.58 22.05 -15.23
N VAL A 87 2.66 22.78 -15.86
CA VAL A 87 2.96 23.96 -16.67
C VAL A 87 3.03 25.24 -15.82
N GLY A 88 2.21 25.33 -14.77
CA GLY A 88 2.03 26.53 -13.95
C GLY A 88 2.87 26.59 -12.67
N GLN A 89 3.48 25.47 -12.22
CA GLN A 89 4.33 25.46 -11.03
C GLN A 89 5.61 24.63 -11.25
N PRO A 90 6.78 25.06 -10.73
CA PRO A 90 7.90 24.16 -10.57
C PRO A 90 7.47 23.05 -9.61
N LEU A 91 7.32 21.82 -10.13
CA LEU A 91 6.91 20.65 -9.36
C LEU A 91 7.88 20.42 -8.19
N THR A 92 7.49 20.86 -7.00
CA THR A 92 8.24 20.57 -5.78
C THR A 92 8.00 19.11 -5.38
N LEU A 93 9.07 18.39 -5.05
CA LEU A 93 9.06 16.97 -4.64
C LEU A 93 7.99 16.65 -3.58
N SER A 94 7.77 17.58 -2.66
CA SER A 94 6.77 17.47 -1.60
C SER A 94 5.33 17.38 -2.12
N ARG A 95 4.99 18.05 -3.23
CA ARG A 95 3.64 18.02 -3.80
C ARG A 95 3.35 16.70 -4.51
N ILE A 96 4.36 16.14 -5.18
CA ILE A 96 4.29 14.80 -5.79
C ILE A 96 4.10 13.74 -4.70
N ALA A 97 4.83 13.84 -3.59
CA ALA A 97 4.70 12.91 -2.47
C ALA A 97 3.27 12.89 -1.90
N VAL A 98 2.65 14.06 -1.71
CA VAL A 98 1.27 14.16 -1.20
C VAL A 98 0.27 13.51 -2.15
N VAL A 99 0.41 13.70 -3.46
CA VAL A 99 -0.48 13.08 -4.46
C VAL A 99 -0.33 11.55 -4.47
N ILE A 100 0.90 11.04 -4.38
CA ILE A 100 1.16 9.59 -4.29
C ILE A 100 0.57 9.01 -3.00
N ILE A 101 0.74 9.70 -1.86
CA ILE A 101 0.17 9.26 -0.59
C ILE A 101 -1.37 9.24 -0.65
N LEU A 102 -2.00 10.27 -1.23
CA LEU A 102 -3.45 10.33 -1.36
C LEU A 102 -4.00 9.22 -2.26
N LEU A 103 -3.38 8.99 -3.42
CA LEU A 103 -3.73 7.89 -4.34
C LEU A 103 -3.50 6.52 -3.70
N GLY A 104 -2.39 6.36 -2.98
CA GLY A 104 -2.08 5.14 -2.23
C GLY A 104 -3.12 4.88 -1.14
N ALA A 105 -3.48 5.90 -0.36
CA ALA A 105 -4.46 5.78 0.73
C ALA A 105 -5.88 5.50 0.23
N THR A 106 -6.29 6.09 -0.90
CA THR A 106 -7.60 5.79 -1.51
C THR A 106 -7.64 4.38 -2.07
N THR A 107 -6.57 3.94 -2.75
CA THR A 107 -6.46 2.58 -3.28
C THR A 107 -6.42 1.54 -2.14
N TRP A 108 -5.74 1.85 -1.03
CA TRP A 108 -5.72 0.98 0.14
C TRP A 108 -7.08 0.91 0.84
N SER A 109 -7.78 2.04 0.94
CA SER A 109 -9.10 2.10 1.56
C SER A 109 -10.15 1.30 0.78
N THR A 110 -10.13 1.33 -0.55
CA THR A 110 -11.07 0.53 -1.36
C THR A 110 -10.81 -0.97 -1.23
N VAL A 111 -9.55 -1.39 -1.15
CA VAL A 111 -9.18 -2.79 -0.92
C VAL A 111 -9.62 -3.27 0.46
N VAL A 112 -9.37 -2.46 1.51
CA VAL A 112 -9.79 -2.79 2.88
C VAL A 112 -11.31 -2.88 2.99
N TYR A 113 -12.05 -1.99 2.31
CA TYR A 113 -13.50 -2.02 2.32
C TYR A 113 -14.07 -3.24 1.58
N ALA A 114 -13.47 -3.61 0.44
CA ALA A 114 -13.85 -4.81 -0.30
C ALA A 114 -13.63 -6.09 0.51
N MET A 115 -12.52 -6.21 1.23
CA MET A 115 -12.22 -7.35 2.10
C MET A 115 -13.12 -7.46 3.33
N ARG A 116 -13.80 -6.37 3.73
CA ARG A 116 -14.71 -6.34 4.89
C ARG A 116 -16.17 -6.58 4.53
N ALA A 117 -16.49 -6.60 3.24
CA ALA A 117 -17.82 -6.83 2.71
C ALA A 117 -18.07 -8.30 2.32
N GLU A 118 -17.04 -9.14 2.40
CA GLU A 118 -17.11 -10.61 2.36
C GLU A 118 -17.23 -11.17 3.79
#